data_AF-A0A1H7YTY9-F1
#
_entry.id   AF-A0A1H7YTY9-F1
#
_cell.length_a   1.000
_cell.length_b   1.000
_cell.length_c   1.000
_cell.angle_alpha   90.00
_cell.angle_beta   90.00
_cell.angle_gamma   90.00
#
_symmetry.space_group_name_H-M   'P 1'
#
loop_
_entity.id
_entity.type
_entity.pdbx_description
1 polymer ?
#
loop_
_entity_poly.entity_id
_entity_poly.type
_entity_poly.pdbx_seq_one_letter_code
_entity_poly.pdbx_strand_id
1 'polypeptide(L)'
;MLSPWRPWPGQRGQRGQRGFVMIIALVALAIMSIAAIGLMRTTSASASIGGNLAFEQAAATSADQAVEAAVTWLENNSGQTSSSTATTCSTGTSVLACDQTSRGYAATRTDPSSTQSWSQLWTQLVSAGYTAVSQSQDSSGNTASYLIQRMCASTGDASSANGCGSSPLAVNTGGSKKSGSTQSSSSQVYYRITVKVSGPRNTVSFTQAMVAL
;
A
#
# COMPACT_ATOMS: atom_id res chain seq x y z
N MET A 1 -67.55 -72.56 32.99
CA MET A 1 -66.19 -73.12 33.24
C MET A 1 -65.19 -72.35 32.38
N LEU A 2 -64.65 -71.24 32.90
CA LEU A 2 -63.55 -70.49 32.29
C LEU A 2 -62.68 -70.01 33.47
N SER A 3 -61.43 -70.45 33.47
CA SER A 3 -60.41 -70.20 34.50
C SER A 3 -59.84 -68.78 34.38
N PRO A 4 -59.44 -68.13 35.50
CA PRO A 4 -58.79 -66.83 35.43
C PRO A 4 -57.27 -66.99 35.25
N TRP A 5 -56.73 -66.28 34.26
CA TRP A 5 -55.29 -66.10 34.04
C TRP A 5 -54.70 -65.20 35.13
N ARG A 6 -53.58 -65.64 35.74
CA ARG A 6 -52.73 -64.81 36.62
C ARG A 6 -51.57 -64.24 35.81
N PRO A 7 -51.41 -62.90 35.69
CA PRO A 7 -50.16 -62.32 35.23
C PRO A 7 -49.15 -62.22 36.39
N TRP A 8 -47.91 -62.56 36.08
CA TRP A 8 -46.75 -62.49 36.98
C TRP A 8 -46.37 -61.02 37.27
N PRO A 9 -45.92 -60.70 38.49
CA PRO A 9 -45.37 -59.37 38.78
C PRO A 9 -44.04 -59.19 38.03
N GLY A 10 -44.00 -58.19 37.15
CA GLY A 10 -42.78 -57.80 36.45
C GLY A 10 -41.69 -57.38 37.43
N GLN A 11 -40.55 -58.05 37.38
CA GLN A 11 -39.33 -57.55 37.99
C GLN A 11 -38.83 -56.33 37.18
N ARG A 12 -39.23 -55.13 37.60
CA ARG A 12 -38.54 -53.90 37.21
C ARG A 12 -37.23 -53.84 37.96
N GLY A 13 -36.19 -54.42 37.37
CA GLY A 13 -34.81 -54.18 37.79
C GLY A 13 -34.39 -52.75 37.47
N GLN A 14 -34.86 -51.76 38.24
CA GLN A 14 -34.17 -50.47 38.31
C GLN A 14 -32.95 -50.64 39.23
N ARG A 15 -31.89 -51.23 38.68
CA ARG A 15 -30.56 -51.17 39.29
C ARG A 15 -29.95 -49.81 38.99
N GLY A 16 -29.44 -49.17 40.03
CA GLY A 16 -29.23 -47.74 40.14
C GLY A 16 -28.17 -47.17 39.21
N GLN A 17 -28.53 -46.09 38.53
CA GLN A 17 -27.61 -45.09 38.01
C GLN A 17 -28.25 -43.71 38.23
N ARG A 18 -28.07 -43.13 39.42
CA ARG A 18 -28.53 -41.77 39.71
C ARG A 18 -27.45 -40.80 40.19
N GLY A 19 -26.24 -41.29 40.53
CA GLY A 19 -25.11 -40.42 40.91
C GLY A 19 -24.20 -40.04 39.73
N PHE A 20 -23.86 -40.99 38.87
CA PHE A 20 -22.81 -40.81 37.86
C PHE A 20 -23.27 -39.95 36.66
N VAL A 21 -24.55 -39.98 36.31
CA VAL A 21 -25.11 -39.22 35.18
C VAL A 21 -25.03 -37.71 35.42
N MET A 22 -25.23 -37.25 36.67
CA MET A 22 -25.09 -35.83 37.02
C MET A 22 -23.66 -35.34 36.88
N ILE A 23 -22.66 -36.18 37.22
CA ILE A 23 -21.25 -35.84 37.10
C ILE A 23 -20.86 -35.73 35.62
N ILE A 24 -21.29 -36.68 34.78
CA ILE A 24 -21.04 -36.62 33.33
C ILE A 24 -21.70 -35.38 32.73
N ALA A 25 -22.95 -35.07 33.11
CA ALA A 25 -23.66 -33.89 32.61
C ALA A 25 -22.94 -32.58 33.00
N LEU A 26 -22.45 -32.47 34.23
CA LEU A 26 -21.67 -31.31 34.70
C LEU A 26 -20.34 -31.15 33.96
N VAL A 27 -19.62 -32.25 33.75
CA VAL A 27 -18.36 -32.24 32.98
C VAL A 27 -18.63 -31.86 31.52
N ALA A 28 -19.68 -32.39 30.91
CA ALA A 28 -20.08 -32.03 29.55
C ALA A 28 -20.46 -30.54 29.45
N LEU A 29 -21.22 -30.01 30.40
CA LEU A 29 -21.57 -28.58 30.48
C LEU A 29 -20.33 -27.70 30.65
N ALA A 30 -19.37 -28.11 31.48
CA ALA A 30 -18.11 -27.41 31.67
C ALA A 30 -17.28 -27.38 30.37
N ILE A 31 -17.17 -28.52 29.68
CA ILE A 31 -16.45 -28.62 28.40
C ILE A 31 -17.12 -27.72 27.33
N MET A 32 -18.45 -27.76 27.20
CA MET A 32 -19.17 -26.90 26.25
C MET A 32 -19.00 -25.42 26.58
N SER A 33 -18.95 -25.05 27.87
CA SER A 33 -18.75 -23.66 28.31
C SER A 33 -17.35 -23.17 27.96
N ILE A 34 -16.31 -24.00 28.17
CA ILE A 34 -14.93 -23.67 27.80
C ILE A 34 -14.81 -23.53 26.27
N ALA A 35 -15.46 -24.41 25.50
CA ALA A 35 -15.50 -24.33 24.05
C ALA A 35 -16.19 -23.05 23.54
N ALA A 36 -17.31 -22.65 24.16
CA ALA A 36 -18.03 -21.42 23.81
C ALA A 36 -17.20 -20.15 24.05
N ILE A 37 -16.48 -20.08 25.18
CA ILE A 37 -15.57 -18.97 25.50
C ILE A 37 -14.41 -18.91 24.47
N GLY A 38 -13.89 -20.07 24.08
CA GLY A 38 -12.88 -20.17 23.02
C GLY A 38 -13.37 -19.55 21.71
N LEU A 39 -14.61 -19.86 21.30
CA LEU A 39 -15.20 -19.35 20.06
C LEU A 39 -15.41 -17.82 20.09
N MET A 40 -15.87 -17.26 21.21
CA MET A 40 -16.07 -15.81 21.37
C MET A 40 -14.76 -15.01 21.31
N ARG A 41 -13.67 -15.57 21.86
CA ARG A 41 -12.34 -14.97 21.73
C ARG A 41 -11.85 -15.00 20.30
N THR A 42 -12.09 -16.10 19.58
CA THR A 42 -11.74 -16.23 18.16
C THR A 42 -12.47 -15.20 17.30
N THR A 43 -13.77 -14.98 17.49
CA THR A 43 -14.52 -13.97 16.70
C THR A 43 -14.05 -12.53 17.00
N SER A 44 -13.82 -12.21 18.27
CA SER A 44 -13.33 -10.89 18.69
C SER A 44 -11.92 -10.60 18.12
N ALA A 45 -11.03 -11.60 18.16
CA ALA A 45 -9.71 -11.50 17.55
C ALA A 45 -9.81 -11.34 16.03
N SER A 46 -10.60 -12.16 15.35
CA SER A 46 -10.83 -12.07 13.89
C SER A 46 -11.40 -10.72 13.46
N ALA A 47 -12.29 -10.12 14.27
CA ALA A 47 -12.85 -8.80 13.98
C ALA A 47 -11.79 -7.68 14.05
N SER A 48 -10.90 -7.73 15.06
CA SER A 48 -9.81 -6.74 15.19
C SER A 48 -8.76 -6.87 14.09
N ILE A 49 -8.41 -8.10 13.70
CA ILE A 49 -7.46 -8.38 12.62
C ILE A 49 -8.04 -7.94 11.27
N GLY A 50 -9.32 -8.25 11.02
CA GLY A 50 -10.03 -7.83 9.80
C GLY A 50 -10.16 -6.30 9.68
N GLY A 51 -10.39 -5.61 10.81
CA GLY A 51 -10.43 -4.15 10.84
C GLY A 51 -9.09 -3.51 10.47
N ASN A 52 -7.99 -3.97 11.05
CA ASN A 52 -6.66 -3.46 10.74
C ASN A 52 -6.27 -3.74 9.28
N LEU A 53 -6.59 -4.92 8.76
CA LEU A 53 -6.34 -5.25 7.35
C LEU A 53 -7.15 -4.37 6.40
N ALA A 54 -8.42 -4.12 6.71
CA ALA A 54 -9.26 -3.23 5.90
C ALA A 54 -8.72 -1.79 5.90
N PHE A 55 -8.18 -1.29 7.03
CA PHE A 55 -7.53 0.02 7.07
C PHE A 55 -6.24 0.07 6.26
N GLU A 56 -5.40 -0.98 6.33
CA GLU A 56 -4.19 -1.08 5.51
C GLU A 56 -4.53 -1.15 4.01
N GLN A 57 -5.57 -1.92 3.64
CA GLN A 57 -6.01 -2.04 2.25
C GLN A 57 -6.62 -0.72 1.72
N ALA A 58 -7.38 -0.01 2.56
CA ALA A 58 -7.90 1.31 2.21
C ALA A 58 -6.75 2.32 2.04
N ALA A 59 -5.76 2.31 2.94
CA ALA A 59 -4.58 3.16 2.83
C ALA A 59 -3.77 2.85 1.56
N ALA A 60 -3.57 1.57 1.23
CA ALA A 60 -2.89 1.14 0.01
C ALA A 60 -3.64 1.60 -1.25
N THR A 61 -4.96 1.44 -1.29
CA THR A 61 -5.79 1.90 -2.42
C THR A 61 -5.70 3.41 -2.61
N SER A 62 -5.75 4.17 -1.50
CA SER A 62 -5.53 5.61 -1.51
C SER A 62 -4.11 5.99 -1.98
N ALA A 63 -3.11 5.18 -1.64
CA ALA A 63 -1.74 5.40 -2.10
C ALA A 63 -1.62 5.18 -3.61
N ASP A 64 -2.22 4.13 -4.15
CA ASP A 64 -2.20 3.82 -5.58
C ASP A 64 -2.86 4.94 -6.40
N GLN A 65 -3.98 5.49 -5.93
CA GLN A 65 -4.62 6.65 -6.58
C GLN A 65 -3.68 7.87 -6.64
N ALA A 66 -2.92 8.13 -5.57
CA ALA A 66 -1.94 9.22 -5.56
C ALA A 66 -0.74 8.94 -6.49
N VAL A 67 -0.33 7.68 -6.63
CA VAL A 67 0.69 7.28 -7.61
C VAL A 67 0.20 7.56 -9.04
N GLU A 68 -1.01 7.13 -9.39
CA GLU A 68 -1.59 7.37 -10.72
C GLU A 68 -1.71 8.87 -11.05
N ALA A 69 -2.12 9.68 -10.07
CA ALA A 69 -2.16 11.13 -10.24
C ALA A 69 -0.76 11.75 -10.47
N ALA A 70 0.26 11.25 -9.78
CA ALA A 70 1.64 11.67 -9.95
C ALA A 70 2.22 11.24 -11.31
N VAL A 71 1.94 10.01 -11.75
CA VAL A 71 2.32 9.49 -13.08
C VAL A 71 1.68 10.32 -14.17
N THR A 72 0.38 10.58 -14.07
CA THR A 72 -0.36 11.41 -15.04
C THR A 72 0.27 12.81 -15.14
N TRP A 73 0.67 13.41 -14.02
CA TRP A 73 1.35 14.70 -14.05
C TRP A 73 2.73 14.60 -14.72
N LEU A 74 3.51 13.55 -14.44
CA LEU A 74 4.80 13.32 -15.08
C LEU A 74 4.68 13.12 -16.60
N GLU A 75 3.73 12.29 -17.05
CA GLU A 75 3.48 12.04 -18.47
C GLU A 75 3.13 13.32 -19.23
N ASN A 76 2.28 14.16 -18.64
CA ASN A 76 1.89 15.45 -19.24
C ASN A 76 3.03 16.46 -19.32
N ASN A 77 4.11 16.28 -18.56
CA ASN A 77 5.23 17.21 -18.48
C ASN A 77 6.54 16.63 -19.07
N SER A 78 6.59 15.32 -19.32
CA SER A 78 7.77 14.64 -19.86
C SER A 78 8.09 15.14 -21.27
N GLY A 79 9.35 15.52 -21.50
CA GLY A 79 9.82 16.05 -22.77
C GLY A 79 9.22 17.41 -23.19
N GLN A 80 8.36 18.01 -22.39
CA GLN A 80 7.73 19.29 -22.73
C GLN A 80 8.64 20.46 -22.39
N THR A 81 8.72 21.48 -23.27
CA THR A 81 9.42 22.74 -23.01
C THR A 81 8.51 23.82 -22.40
N SER A 82 7.19 23.56 -22.38
CA SER A 82 6.18 24.42 -21.77
C SER A 82 5.04 23.58 -21.17
N SER A 83 4.40 24.08 -20.11
CA SER A 83 3.30 23.39 -19.43
C SER A 83 2.34 24.40 -18.82
N SER A 84 1.04 24.05 -18.77
CA SER A 84 0.04 24.80 -18.02
C SER A 84 0.04 24.46 -16.52
N THR A 85 0.73 23.39 -16.14
CA THR A 85 0.74 22.87 -14.75
C THR A 85 2.11 22.98 -14.08
N ALA A 86 3.17 23.28 -14.84
CA ALA A 86 4.54 23.42 -14.36
C ALA A 86 5.17 24.73 -14.88
N THR A 87 6.18 25.23 -14.17
CA THR A 87 6.93 26.43 -14.52
C THR A 87 8.02 26.10 -15.54
N THR A 88 8.21 26.93 -16.55
CA THR A 88 9.35 26.79 -17.46
C THR A 88 10.65 27.11 -16.73
N CYS A 89 11.64 26.20 -16.83
CA CYS A 89 12.93 26.34 -16.16
C CYS A 89 13.83 27.37 -16.86
N SER A 90 14.20 27.07 -18.10
CA SER A 90 15.03 27.90 -18.97
C SER A 90 14.58 27.73 -20.42
N THR A 91 14.89 28.70 -21.27
CA THR A 91 14.60 28.60 -22.70
C THR A 91 15.32 27.39 -23.30
N GLY A 92 14.57 26.50 -23.94
CA GLY A 92 15.11 25.31 -24.61
C GLY A 92 15.31 24.08 -23.73
N THR A 93 15.02 24.16 -22.42
CA THR A 93 15.06 23.00 -21.52
C THR A 93 13.67 22.43 -21.27
N SER A 94 13.59 21.17 -20.87
CA SER A 94 12.35 20.55 -20.39
C SER A 94 11.82 21.24 -19.13
N VAL A 95 10.50 21.26 -18.94
CA VAL A 95 9.87 21.73 -17.68
C VAL A 95 10.23 20.86 -16.48
N LEU A 96 10.66 19.61 -16.72
CA LEU A 96 11.17 18.72 -15.67
C LEU A 96 12.67 18.93 -15.40
N ALA A 97 13.33 19.88 -16.07
CA ALA A 97 14.76 20.16 -15.84
C ALA A 97 15.03 20.80 -14.46
N CYS A 98 14.05 21.43 -13.83
CA CYS A 98 14.17 22.11 -12.55
C CYS A 98 13.06 21.67 -11.59
N ASP A 99 13.21 22.04 -10.32
CA ASP A 99 12.23 21.72 -9.29
C ASP A 99 10.90 22.43 -9.56
N GLN A 100 9.80 21.71 -9.38
CA GLN A 100 8.44 22.24 -9.41
C GLN A 100 7.89 22.13 -8.00
N THR A 101 8.37 22.99 -7.11
CA THR A 101 8.10 22.93 -5.66
C THR A 101 6.60 22.99 -5.36
N SER A 102 5.82 23.77 -6.11
CA SER A 102 4.35 23.86 -6.00
C SER A 102 3.61 22.59 -6.42
N ARG A 103 4.28 21.70 -7.16
CA ARG A 103 3.78 20.39 -7.60
C ARG A 103 4.47 19.23 -6.90
N GLY A 104 5.24 19.52 -5.84
CA GLY A 104 5.92 18.49 -5.06
C GLY A 104 6.98 17.72 -5.84
N TYR A 105 7.51 18.29 -6.93
CA TYR A 105 8.50 17.64 -7.79
C TYR A 105 9.90 18.20 -7.55
N ALA A 106 10.84 17.32 -7.27
CA ALA A 106 12.27 17.58 -7.23
C ALA A 106 12.95 16.96 -8.46
N ALA A 107 13.72 17.76 -9.19
CA ALA A 107 14.52 17.33 -10.33
C ALA A 107 15.76 16.52 -9.90
N THR A 108 16.05 16.48 -8.60
CA THR A 108 17.17 15.75 -8.00
C THR A 108 16.69 14.68 -7.01
N ARG A 109 17.54 13.66 -6.83
CA ARG A 109 17.34 12.60 -5.85
C ARG A 109 17.84 13.05 -4.49
N THR A 110 17.05 12.79 -3.46
CA THR A 110 17.49 12.86 -2.06
C THR A 110 17.05 11.58 -1.36
N ASP A 111 18.01 10.84 -0.82
CA ASP A 111 17.78 9.59 -0.09
C ASP A 111 17.95 9.82 1.42
N PRO A 112 17.21 9.09 2.27
CA PRO A 112 17.42 9.18 3.70
C PRO A 112 18.80 8.60 4.07
N SER A 113 19.46 9.22 5.05
CA SER A 113 20.66 8.63 5.65
C SER A 113 20.35 7.34 6.41
N SER A 114 21.37 6.57 6.80
CA SER A 114 21.21 5.29 7.51
C SER A 114 20.46 5.39 8.85
N THR A 115 20.34 6.58 9.42
CA THR A 115 19.63 6.85 10.67
C THR A 115 18.30 7.59 10.46
N GLN A 116 17.94 7.88 9.21
CA GLN A 116 16.77 8.68 8.85
C GLN A 116 15.64 7.81 8.31
N SER A 117 14.45 8.04 8.84
CA SER A 117 13.21 7.45 8.34
C SER A 117 12.66 8.22 7.14
N TRP A 118 11.79 7.58 6.36
CA TRP A 118 11.04 8.24 5.27
C TRP A 118 10.18 9.41 5.75
N SER A 119 9.65 9.35 6.97
CA SER A 119 8.90 10.46 7.57
C SER A 119 9.77 11.70 7.81
N GLN A 120 11.02 11.50 8.25
CA GLN A 120 11.97 12.58 8.43
C GLN A 120 12.40 13.17 7.08
N LEU A 121 12.66 12.34 6.06
CA LEU A 121 12.95 12.83 4.72
C LEU A 121 11.76 13.59 4.11
N TRP A 122 10.54 13.09 4.26
CA TRP A 122 9.34 13.79 3.84
C TRP A 122 9.24 15.18 4.47
N THR A 123 9.44 15.25 5.78
CA THR A 123 9.41 16.52 6.53
C THR A 123 10.51 17.47 6.07
N GLN A 124 11.71 16.95 5.80
CA GLN A 124 12.82 17.72 5.24
C GLN A 124 12.47 18.31 3.86
N LEU A 125 11.88 17.51 2.95
CA LEU A 125 11.45 17.99 1.64
C LEU A 125 10.37 19.07 1.78
N VAL A 126 9.36 18.85 2.61
CA VAL A 126 8.33 19.87 2.84
C VAL A 126 8.93 21.15 3.43
N SER A 127 9.88 21.03 4.35
CA SER A 127 10.58 22.17 4.96
C SER A 127 11.51 22.90 3.99
N ALA A 128 12.02 22.21 2.97
CA ALA A 128 12.79 22.78 1.87
C ALA A 128 11.91 23.51 0.84
N GLY A 129 10.58 23.55 1.03
CA GLY A 129 9.63 24.30 0.20
C GLY A 129 8.82 23.45 -0.77
N TYR A 130 9.00 22.13 -0.79
CA TYR A 130 8.20 21.25 -1.65
C TYR A 130 6.79 21.07 -1.08
N THR A 131 5.79 21.50 -1.84
CA THR A 131 4.38 21.35 -1.48
C THR A 131 3.90 19.97 -1.89
N ALA A 132 3.64 19.11 -0.91
CA ALA A 132 3.07 17.79 -1.18
C ALA A 132 1.67 17.91 -1.79
N VAL A 133 1.47 17.26 -2.94
CA VAL A 133 0.19 17.32 -3.64
C VAL A 133 -0.77 16.32 -3.00
N SER A 134 -1.83 16.84 -2.38
CA SER A 134 -2.82 16.02 -1.66
C SER A 134 -4.01 15.68 -2.56
N GLN A 135 -4.42 14.42 -2.51
CA GLN A 135 -5.64 13.92 -3.15
C GLN A 135 -6.86 14.19 -2.27
N SER A 136 -8.05 14.05 -2.85
CA SER A 136 -9.30 14.08 -2.09
C SER A 136 -9.32 12.98 -1.03
N GLN A 137 -9.94 13.26 0.12
CA GLN A 137 -10.13 12.27 1.16
C GLN A 137 -11.01 11.11 0.64
N ASP A 138 -10.60 9.87 0.93
CA ASP A 138 -11.38 8.68 0.57
C ASP A 138 -12.58 8.46 1.51
N SER A 139 -13.43 7.50 1.16
CA SER A 139 -14.60 7.12 1.97
C SER A 139 -14.24 6.51 3.33
N SER A 140 -12.98 6.11 3.52
CA SER A 140 -12.43 5.57 4.77
C SER A 140 -11.77 6.64 5.64
N GLY A 141 -11.75 7.89 5.19
CA GLY A 141 -11.16 9.03 5.91
C GLY A 141 -9.66 9.20 5.70
N ASN A 142 -9.04 8.48 4.76
CA ASN A 142 -7.63 8.63 4.42
C ASN A 142 -7.41 9.78 3.45
N THR A 143 -6.31 10.50 3.62
CA THR A 143 -5.82 11.51 2.68
C THR A 143 -4.43 11.12 2.21
N ALA A 144 -4.29 10.82 0.92
CA ALA A 144 -2.99 10.52 0.31
C ALA A 144 -2.37 11.79 -0.26
N SER A 145 -1.10 12.03 0.05
CA SER A 145 -0.30 13.10 -0.54
C SER A 145 0.95 12.52 -1.18
N TYR A 146 1.42 13.08 -2.29
CA TYR A 146 2.64 12.61 -2.94
C TYR A 146 3.71 13.70 -3.10
N LEU A 147 4.95 13.25 -3.18
CA LEU A 147 6.13 13.99 -3.62
C LEU A 147 6.87 13.15 -4.66
N ILE A 148 7.41 13.81 -5.68
CA ILE A 148 8.10 13.17 -6.80
C ILE A 148 9.56 13.60 -6.76
N GLN A 149 10.46 12.64 -6.88
CA GLN A 149 11.89 12.89 -7.03
C GLN A 149 12.36 12.23 -8.32
N ARG A 150 12.99 12.98 -9.20
CA ARG A 150 13.69 12.40 -10.35
C ARG A 150 15.00 11.82 -9.87
N MET A 151 15.35 10.61 -10.32
CA MET A 151 16.55 9.89 -9.88
C MET A 151 17.84 10.45 -10.53
N CYS A 152 18.03 11.76 -10.52
CA CYS A 152 19.22 12.45 -11.02
C CYS A 152 20.05 13.04 -9.88
N ALA A 153 21.36 13.17 -10.09
CA ALA A 153 22.27 13.78 -9.12
C ALA A 153 22.22 15.32 -9.16
N SER A 154 21.79 15.91 -10.27
CA SER A 154 21.72 17.37 -10.47
C SER A 154 20.52 17.78 -11.31
N THR A 155 20.18 19.07 -11.24
CA THR A 155 19.15 19.69 -12.10
C THR A 155 19.66 19.83 -13.54
N GLY A 156 18.75 20.09 -14.46
CA GLY A 156 18.98 20.13 -15.90
C GLY A 156 18.19 19.05 -16.63
N ASP A 157 18.29 19.06 -17.96
CA ASP A 157 17.64 18.04 -18.78
C ASP A 157 18.16 16.64 -18.44
N ALA A 158 17.25 15.66 -18.50
CA ALA A 158 17.60 14.32 -18.11
C ALA A 158 18.66 13.73 -19.05
N SER A 159 19.84 13.46 -18.49
CA SER A 159 21.00 12.99 -19.22
C SER A 159 21.97 12.27 -18.29
N SER A 160 22.90 11.51 -18.86
CA SER A 160 24.00 10.90 -18.11
C SER A 160 24.92 11.95 -17.46
N ALA A 161 25.05 13.14 -18.07
CA ALA A 161 25.83 14.25 -17.52
C ALA A 161 25.28 14.73 -16.16
N ASN A 162 23.95 14.70 -15.99
CA ASN A 162 23.29 15.08 -14.74
C ASN A 162 23.14 13.91 -13.76
N GLY A 163 23.74 12.76 -14.06
CA GLY A 163 23.73 11.57 -13.21
C GLY A 163 22.35 10.95 -13.07
N CYS A 164 21.51 11.04 -14.11
CA CYS A 164 20.18 10.46 -14.10
C CYS A 164 20.24 8.92 -14.19
N GLY A 165 19.55 8.26 -13.25
CA GLY A 165 19.26 6.84 -13.33
C GLY A 165 18.38 6.60 -14.55
N SER A 166 18.86 5.77 -15.47
CA SER A 166 18.17 5.47 -16.71
C SER A 166 18.12 3.98 -17.01
N SER A 167 17.10 3.53 -17.73
CA SER A 167 17.04 2.14 -18.20
C SER A 167 18.27 1.82 -19.07
N PRO A 168 18.83 0.60 -18.98
CA PRO A 168 19.80 0.12 -19.95
C PRO A 168 19.24 0.32 -21.36
N LEU A 169 20.06 0.85 -22.27
CA LEU A 169 19.67 0.99 -23.66
C LEU A 169 19.44 -0.43 -24.22
N ALA A 170 18.20 -0.76 -24.58
CA ALA A 170 17.92 -1.98 -25.34
C ALA A 170 18.48 -1.78 -26.75
N VAL A 171 19.73 -2.19 -26.97
CA VAL A 171 20.31 -2.23 -28.30
C VAL A 171 19.66 -3.40 -29.02
N ASN A 172 18.70 -3.09 -29.89
CA ASN A 172 18.08 -4.09 -30.75
C ASN A 172 19.11 -4.49 -31.83
N THR A 173 19.96 -5.48 -31.54
CA THR A 173 21.09 -5.93 -32.38
C THR A 173 20.63 -6.79 -33.58
N GLY A 174 19.32 -6.94 -33.80
CA GLY A 174 18.75 -7.88 -34.77
C GLY A 174 18.42 -7.33 -36.17
N GLY A 175 18.80 -6.10 -36.53
CA GLY A 175 18.45 -5.51 -37.83
C GLY A 175 19.64 -4.92 -38.57
N SER A 176 19.71 -5.10 -39.89
CA SER A 176 20.68 -4.46 -40.77
C SER A 176 20.54 -2.94 -40.71
N LYS A 177 21.37 -2.27 -39.91
CA LYS A 177 21.40 -0.80 -39.82
C LYS A 177 22.27 -0.24 -40.94
N LYS A 178 21.80 0.84 -41.58
CA LYS A 178 22.59 1.60 -42.55
C LYS A 178 23.76 2.28 -41.81
N SER A 179 24.97 2.20 -42.34
CA SER A 179 26.14 2.91 -41.79
C SER A 179 25.80 4.41 -41.66
N GLY A 180 25.93 4.97 -40.46
CA GLY A 180 25.59 6.36 -40.13
C GLY A 180 24.22 6.58 -39.48
N SER A 181 23.43 5.55 -39.18
CA SER A 181 22.19 5.71 -38.40
C SER A 181 22.44 5.73 -36.89
N THR A 182 22.22 6.87 -36.24
CA THR A 182 22.13 6.96 -34.77
C THR A 182 20.82 6.34 -34.32
N GLN A 183 20.91 5.22 -33.59
CA GLN A 183 19.74 4.65 -32.91
C GLN A 183 19.32 5.62 -31.80
N SER A 184 18.17 6.29 -31.99
CA SER A 184 17.54 7.08 -30.93
C SER A 184 16.93 6.11 -29.93
N SER A 185 17.76 5.55 -29.05
CA SER A 185 17.27 4.85 -27.88
C SER A 185 16.73 5.89 -26.91
N SER A 186 15.41 5.96 -26.77
CA SER A 186 14.76 6.72 -25.69
C SER A 186 15.23 6.13 -24.36
N SER A 187 16.18 6.80 -23.72
CA SER A 187 16.64 6.41 -22.40
C SER A 187 15.56 6.83 -21.41
N GLN A 188 14.81 5.86 -20.88
CA GLN A 188 13.79 6.13 -19.86
C GLN A 188 14.48 6.58 -18.58
N VAL A 189 13.97 7.64 -17.97
CA VAL A 189 14.48 8.25 -16.74
C VAL A 189 13.66 7.72 -15.57
N TYR A 190 14.33 7.33 -14.48
CA TYR A 190 13.63 6.86 -13.30
C TYR A 190 13.16 8.02 -12.41
N TYR A 191 11.93 7.88 -11.91
CA TYR A 191 11.29 8.76 -10.93
C TYR A 191 10.87 7.94 -9.73
N ARG A 192 11.10 8.46 -8.53
CA ARG A 192 10.55 7.93 -7.28
C ARG A 192 9.38 8.80 -6.85
N ILE A 193 8.23 8.19 -6.74
CA ILE A 193 7.04 8.80 -6.15
C ILE A 193 6.96 8.28 -4.73
N THR A 194 7.08 9.19 -3.76
CA THR A 194 6.83 8.86 -2.35
C THR A 194 5.43 9.34 -2.02
N VAL A 195 4.61 8.46 -1.47
CA VAL A 195 3.24 8.76 -1.05
C VAL A 195 3.16 8.64 0.46
N LYS A 196 2.59 9.66 1.09
CA LYS A 196 2.22 9.66 2.50
C LYS A 196 0.70 9.56 2.60
N VAL A 197 0.20 8.51 3.21
CA VAL A 197 -1.23 8.36 3.52
C VAL A 197 -1.46 8.71 4.97
N SER A 198 -2.29 9.73 5.22
CA SER A 198 -2.73 10.14 6.54
C SER A 198 -4.13 9.60 6.77
N GLY A 199 -4.29 8.67 7.71
CA GLY A 199 -5.57 8.08 8.05
C GLY A 199 -6.19 8.65 9.34
N PRO A 200 -7.39 8.17 9.71
CA PRO A 200 -8.03 8.51 10.97
C PRO A 200 -7.13 8.17 12.18
N ARG A 201 -7.21 8.97 13.26
CA ARG A 201 -6.41 8.78 14.49
C ARG A 201 -4.90 9.00 14.32
N ASN A 202 -4.49 9.89 13.41
CA ASN A 202 -3.08 10.23 13.16
C ASN A 202 -2.24 9.02 12.71
N THR A 203 -2.84 8.06 12.02
CA THR A 203 -2.09 6.99 11.37
C THR A 203 -1.39 7.55 10.14
N VAL A 204 -0.14 7.16 9.92
CA VAL A 204 0.65 7.58 8.77
C VAL A 204 1.32 6.35 8.17
N SER A 205 1.11 6.13 6.88
CA SER A 205 1.80 5.11 6.10
C SER A 205 2.55 5.75 4.93
N PHE A 206 3.68 5.15 4.55
CA PHE A 206 4.49 5.59 3.44
C PHE A 206 4.65 4.47 2.42
N THR A 207 4.32 4.77 1.17
CA THR A 207 4.49 3.86 0.03
C THR A 207 5.37 4.53 -1.02
N GLN A 208 6.18 3.75 -1.72
CA GLN A 208 7.04 4.26 -2.78
C GLN A 208 6.83 3.48 -4.07
N ALA A 209 6.73 4.22 -5.17
CA ALA A 209 6.68 3.68 -6.51
C ALA A 209 7.87 4.20 -7.32
N MET A 210 8.48 3.31 -8.11
CA MET A 210 9.50 3.65 -9.09
C MET A 210 8.88 3.57 -10.48
N VAL A 211 8.97 4.65 -11.24
CA VAL A 211 8.39 4.78 -12.58
C VAL A 211 9.49 5.18 -13.57
N ALA A 212 9.45 4.63 -14.78
CA ALA A 212 10.39 4.93 -15.85
C ALA A 212 9.63 5.57 -17.02
N LEU A 213 10.04 6.78 -17.42
CA LEU A 213 9.42 7.57 -18.49
C LEU A 213 10.47 8.05 -19.49
#